data_AF-A0A269PEJ7-F1
#
_entry.id   AF-A0A269PEJ7-F1
#
_cell.length_a   1.000
_cell.length_b   1.000
_cell.length_c   1.000
_cell.angle_alpha   90.00
_cell.angle_beta   90.00
_cell.angle_gamma   90.00
#
_symmetry.space_group_name_H-M   'P 1'
#
loop_
_entity.id
_entity.type
_entity.pdbx_description
1 polymer ?
#
loop_
_entity_poly.entity_id
_entity_poly.type
_entity_poly.pdbx_seq_one_letter_code
_entity_poly.pdbx_strand_id
1 'polypeptide(L)'
;MPERDTEGGSTGDGANLVEPRSFLVIGSMSDLCSSQGNRIDAKFRSFESFRSNLKSPEVLTFDELVERARWDVELAEKREDAETEVPDFEF
;
A
#
# COMPACT_ATOMS: atom_id res chain seq x y z
N MET A 1 24.10 25.76 -22.03
CA MET A 1 24.99 24.61 -21.75
C MET A 1 25.20 24.61 -20.24
N PRO A 2 24.80 23.55 -19.49
CA PRO A 2 25.04 23.53 -18.05
C PRO A 2 26.55 23.41 -17.78
N GLU A 3 27.02 24.23 -16.85
CA GLU A 3 28.42 24.40 -16.51
C GLU A 3 28.88 23.22 -15.64
N ARG A 4 29.92 22.51 -16.07
CA ARG A 4 30.54 21.39 -15.35
C ARG A 4 31.70 21.95 -14.54
N ASP A 5 31.88 21.48 -13.31
CA ASP A 5 33.06 21.86 -12.53
C ASP A 5 34.34 21.17 -13.05
N THR A 6 35.48 21.59 -12.50
CA THR A 6 36.81 21.11 -12.90
C THR A 6 37.09 19.64 -12.53
N GLU A 7 36.21 19.01 -11.73
CA GLU A 7 36.25 17.59 -11.37
C GLU A 7 35.23 16.77 -12.18
N GLY A 8 34.44 17.42 -13.04
CA GLY A 8 33.46 16.80 -13.92
C GLY A 8 32.06 16.65 -13.33
N GLY A 9 31.78 17.28 -12.18
CA GLY A 9 30.46 17.31 -11.56
C GLY A 9 29.48 18.16 -12.37
N SER A 10 28.38 17.55 -12.82
CA SER A 10 27.16 18.27 -13.15
C SER A 10 26.12 17.93 -12.11
N THR A 11 25.56 18.94 -11.43
CA THR A 11 24.31 18.76 -10.67
C THR A 11 23.19 18.56 -11.70
N GLY A 12 23.11 17.34 -12.25
CA GLY A 12 22.00 16.91 -13.07
C GLY A 12 20.73 16.93 -12.22
N ASP A 13 19.67 17.48 -12.78
CA ASP A 13 18.36 17.56 -12.15
C ASP A 13 17.98 16.28 -11.41
N GLY A 14 17.68 16.43 -10.11
CA GLY A 14 16.90 15.48 -9.33
C GLY A 14 17.66 14.27 -8.80
N ALA A 15 18.30 14.44 -7.63
CA ALA A 15 18.43 13.31 -6.72
C ALA A 15 17.01 12.84 -6.34
N ASN A 16 16.51 11.79 -7.00
CA ASN A 16 15.22 11.21 -6.68
C ASN A 16 15.37 10.39 -5.39
N LEU A 17 14.89 10.93 -4.28
CA LEU A 17 14.71 10.17 -3.05
C LEU A 17 13.53 9.22 -3.27
N VAL A 18 13.80 8.00 -3.74
CA VAL A 18 12.77 6.96 -3.86
C VAL A 18 12.78 6.15 -2.57
N GLU A 19 11.75 6.30 -1.76
CA GLU A 19 11.49 5.38 -0.65
C GLU A 19 10.80 4.13 -1.23
N PRO A 20 11.44 2.94 -1.20
CA PRO A 20 10.83 1.74 -1.74
C PRO A 20 9.62 1.36 -0.89
N ARG A 21 8.44 1.31 -1.51
CA ARG A 21 7.23 0.74 -0.91
C ARG A 21 7.45 -0.76 -0.69
N SER A 22 7.85 -1.11 0.52
CA SER A 22 8.03 -2.50 0.95
C SER A 22 6.88 -2.90 1.86
N PHE A 23 6.45 -4.16 1.75
CA PHE A 23 5.40 -4.72 2.56
C PHE A 23 5.94 -5.92 3.32
N LEU A 24 5.48 -6.08 4.56
CA LEU A 24 5.73 -7.24 5.39
C LEU A 24 4.39 -7.86 5.76
N VAL A 25 4.13 -9.05 5.21
CA VAL A 25 2.91 -9.82 5.50
C VAL A 25 3.20 -10.81 6.61
N ILE A 26 2.50 -10.69 7.74
CA ILE A 26 2.74 -11.54 8.92
C ILE A 26 1.43 -12.04 9.55
N GLY A 27 1.38 -13.34 9.82
CA GLY A 27 0.31 -13.97 10.62
C GLY A 27 -1.11 -13.72 10.09
N SER A 28 -2.09 -13.87 10.98
CA SER A 28 -3.49 -13.52 10.73
C SER A 28 -4.08 -12.71 11.87
N MET A 29 -5.08 -11.90 11.56
CA MET A 29 -5.86 -11.11 12.52
C MET A 29 -6.56 -11.99 13.56
N SER A 30 -6.82 -13.26 13.26
CA SER A 30 -7.33 -14.24 14.24
C SER A 30 -6.39 -14.43 15.44
N ASP A 31 -5.07 -14.26 15.25
CA ASP A 31 -4.06 -14.45 16.30
C ASP A 31 -4.13 -13.35 17.39
N LEU A 32 -4.78 -12.24 17.06
CA LEU A 32 -5.03 -11.10 17.95
C LEU A 32 -6.40 -11.21 18.66
N CYS A 33 -7.18 -12.26 18.35
CA CYS A 33 -8.46 -12.56 18.97
C CYS A 33 -8.35 -13.75 19.93
N SER A 34 -9.28 -13.81 20.89
CA SER A 34 -9.49 -14.95 21.77
C SER A 34 -10.19 -16.09 21.02
N SER A 35 -10.25 -17.28 21.64
CA SER A 35 -11.00 -18.41 21.09
C SER A 35 -12.49 -18.15 20.87
N GLN A 36 -13.03 -17.10 21.51
CA GLN A 36 -14.42 -16.65 21.36
C GLN A 36 -14.58 -15.52 20.32
N GLY A 37 -13.52 -15.17 19.60
CA GLY A 37 -13.52 -14.10 18.59
C GLY A 37 -13.36 -12.68 19.16
N ASN A 38 -13.38 -12.50 20.49
CA ASN A 38 -13.16 -11.19 21.10
C ASN A 38 -11.70 -10.75 20.92
N ARG A 39 -11.47 -9.49 20.54
CA ARG A 39 -10.13 -8.89 20.46
C ARG A 39 -9.43 -8.95 21.81
N ILE A 40 -8.16 -9.35 21.79
CA ILE A 40 -7.29 -9.32 22.96
C ILE A 40 -6.60 -7.95 22.97
N ASP A 41 -7.09 -7.03 23.80
CA ASP A 41 -6.65 -5.63 23.81
C ASP A 41 -5.13 -5.45 23.87
N ALA A 42 -4.44 -6.22 24.72
CA ALA A 42 -2.99 -6.13 24.83
C ALA A 42 -2.29 -6.47 23.50
N LYS A 43 -2.67 -7.57 22.85
CA LYS A 43 -2.09 -7.98 21.57
C LYS A 43 -2.39 -6.97 20.48
N PHE A 44 -3.65 -6.53 20.39
CA PHE A 44 -4.07 -5.58 19.36
C PHE A 44 -3.33 -4.25 19.51
N ARG A 45 -3.28 -3.69 20.72
CA ARG A 45 -2.57 -2.42 20.97
C ARG A 45 -1.08 -2.53 20.68
N SER A 46 -0.44 -3.64 21.07
CA SER A 46 0.97 -3.88 20.75
C SER A 46 1.21 -3.99 19.25
N PHE A 47 0.35 -4.71 18.51
CA PHE A 47 0.45 -4.84 17.07
C PHE A 47 0.26 -3.50 16.34
N GLU A 48 -0.78 -2.74 16.69
CA GLU A 48 -1.04 -1.42 16.12
C GLU A 48 0.10 -0.44 16.41
N SER A 49 0.57 -0.42 17.65
CA SER A 49 1.71 0.42 18.03
C SER A 49 2.95 0.01 17.25
N PHE A 50 3.21 -1.27 17.05
CA PHE A 50 4.35 -1.73 16.28
C PHE A 50 4.27 -1.29 14.81
N ARG A 51 3.15 -1.55 14.13
CA ARG A 51 3.02 -1.22 12.71
C ARG A 51 2.99 0.27 12.41
N SER A 52 2.37 1.08 13.28
CA SER A 52 2.30 2.54 13.11
C SER A 52 3.63 3.24 13.32
N ASN A 53 4.57 2.63 14.06
CA ASN A 53 5.91 3.17 14.27
C ASN A 53 6.92 2.75 13.19
N LEU A 54 6.56 1.82 12.30
CA LEU A 54 7.39 1.42 11.16
C LEU A 54 7.07 2.32 9.96
N LYS A 55 8.08 3.05 9.48
CA LYS A 55 7.96 3.87 8.25
C LYS A 55 7.96 3.00 6.98
N SER A 56 8.79 1.96 6.96
CA SER A 56 8.87 0.97 5.90
C SER A 56 9.60 -0.26 6.44
N PRO A 57 9.10 -1.48 6.19
CA PRO A 57 7.92 -1.83 5.38
C PRO A 57 6.57 -1.54 6.05
N GLU A 58 5.50 -1.42 5.25
CA GLU A 58 4.11 -1.46 5.75
C GLU A 58 3.81 -2.88 6.25
N VAL A 59 3.32 -3.01 7.49
CA VAL A 59 3.01 -4.31 8.11
C VAL A 59 1.53 -4.63 7.97
N LEU A 60 1.23 -5.80 7.41
CA LEU A 60 -0.13 -6.28 7.15
C LEU A 60 -0.31 -7.73 7.63
N THR A 61 -1.52 -8.08 8.06
CA THR A 61 -1.92 -9.49 8.21
C THR A 61 -2.29 -10.09 6.85
N PHE A 62 -2.33 -11.42 6.77
CA PHE A 62 -2.73 -12.11 5.53
C PHE A 62 -4.16 -11.76 5.10
N ASP A 63 -5.09 -11.72 6.04
CA ASP A 63 -6.49 -11.34 5.80
C ASP A 63 -6.63 -9.88 5.37
N GLU A 64 -5.86 -8.94 5.94
CA GLU A 64 -5.83 -7.55 5.45
C GLU A 64 -5.38 -7.46 3.99
N LEU A 65 -4.38 -8.25 3.59
CA LEU A 65 -3.93 -8.31 2.19
C LEU A 65 -5.01 -8.88 1.27
N VAL A 66 -5.70 -9.94 1.69
CA VAL A 66 -6.77 -10.57 0.90
C VAL A 66 -7.93 -9.61 0.67
N GLU A 67 -8.37 -8.92 1.71
CA GLU A 67 -9.49 -7.97 1.60
C GLU A 67 -9.13 -6.78 0.70
N ARG A 68 -7.88 -6.28 0.78
CA ARG A 68 -7.40 -5.24 -0.15
C ARG A 68 -7.40 -5.73 -1.60
N ALA A 69 -6.87 -6.93 -1.85
CA ALA A 69 -6.84 -7.49 -3.19
C ALA A 69 -8.24 -7.68 -3.78
N ARG A 70 -9.20 -8.14 -2.96
CA ARG A 70 -10.61 -8.26 -3.38
C ARG A 70 -11.18 -6.90 -3.77
N TRP A 71 -10.98 -5.89 -2.93
CA TRP A 71 -11.44 -4.54 -3.19
C TRP A 71 -10.85 -3.97 -4.49
N ASP A 72 -9.55 -4.18 -4.71
CA ASP A 72 -8.85 -3.71 -5.91
C ASP A 72 -9.44 -4.34 -7.19
N VAL A 73 -9.78 -5.64 -7.14
CA VAL A 73 -10.42 -6.34 -8.26
C VAL A 73 -11.84 -5.81 -8.48
N GLU A 74 -12.67 -5.72 -7.45
CA GLU A 74 -14.04 -5.20 -7.56
C GLU A 74 -14.07 -3.76 -8.09
N LEU A 75 -13.08 -2.94 -7.70
CA LEU A 75 -12.95 -1.58 -8.19
C LEU A 75 -12.51 -1.54 -9.67
N ALA A 76 -11.65 -2.45 -10.09
CA ALA A 76 -11.23 -2.56 -11.49
C ALA A 76 -12.41 -2.97 -12.38
N GLU A 77 -13.18 -3.99 -12.00
CA GLU A 77 -14.36 -4.46 -12.73
C GLU A 77 -15.41 -3.35 -12.89
N LYS A 78 -15.73 -2.61 -11.81
CA LYS A 78 -16.68 -1.48 -11.88
C LYS A 78 -16.24 -0.34 -12.81
N ARG A 79 -14.92 -0.15 -12.97
CA ARG A 79 -14.39 0.88 -13.88
C ARG A 79 -14.56 0.47 -15.32
N GLU A 80 -14.39 -0.81 -15.63
CA GLU A 80 -14.64 -1.36 -16.97
C GLU A 80 -16.11 -1.22 -17.35
N ASP A 81 -17.03 -1.60 -16.44
CA ASP A 81 -18.47 -1.46 -16.69
C ASP A 81 -18.88 -0.01 -17.02
N ALA A 82 -18.37 0.96 -16.26
CA ALA A 82 -18.63 2.38 -16.47
C ALA A 82 -18.05 2.93 -17.78
N GLU A 83 -16.97 2.33 -18.29
CA GLU A 83 -16.34 2.73 -19.56
C GLU A 83 -17.04 2.08 -20.78
N THR A 84 -17.77 0.98 -20.59
CA THR A 84 -18.64 0.39 -21.63
C THR A 84 -20.01 1.03 -21.78
N GLU A 85 -20.48 1.82 -20.81
CA GLU A 85 -21.80 2.47 -20.82
C GLU A 85 -21.84 3.81 -21.58
N VAL A 86 -20.78 4.19 -22.31
CA VAL A 86 -20.82 5.44 -23.11
C VAL A 86 -21.94 5.35 -24.14
N PRO A 87 -22.98 6.21 -24.08
CA PRO A 87 -24.08 6.13 -25.03
C PRO A 87 -23.55 6.53 -26.41
N ASP A 88 -23.85 5.70 -27.41
CA ASP A 88 -23.62 6.03 -28.81
C ASP A 88 -24.51 7.23 -29.17
N PHE A 89 -23.96 8.44 -29.10
CA PHE A 89 -24.64 9.63 -29.58
C PHE A 89 -24.51 9.66 -31.10
N GLU A 90 -25.55 9.20 -31.80
CA GLU A 90 -25.71 9.47 -33.23
C GLU A 90 -25.91 10.98 -33.44
N PHE A 91 -25.00 11.59 -34.22
CA PHE A 91 -25.02 13.01 -34.61
C PHE A 91 -26.00 13.29 -35.75
#